data_AF-A0A7Z9VPX5-F1
#
_entry.id   AF-A0A7Z9VPX5-F1
#
_cell.length_a   1.000
_cell.length_b   1.000
_cell.length_c   1.000
_cell.angle_alpha   90.00
_cell.angle_beta   90.00
_cell.angle_gamma   90.00
#
_symmetry.space_group_name_H-M   'P 1'
#
loop_
_entity.id
_entity.type
_entity.pdbx_description
1 polymer ?
#
loop_
_entity_poly.entity_id
_entity_poly.type
_entity_poly.pdbx_seq_one_letter_code
_entity_poly.pdbx_strand_id
1 'polypeptide(L)'
;RHGHKIGIDKVFFYRLAPVLALEMKDIYPELKKALANVEKVLKREEQRFAQTLDQGMGILEEAITNLKGSEIDGETVFKLYDTYGFPVDLTADVARERDLTVDMPGFEAEMTKQKERARQAGDFKTMQKGVAISEATEFLGYEQLENTSVVQAIIQDGELVDGIDVGDEAIVVLTSSSFYGESGGQVGDSGILTNKDTSFEVDNTQKQASGAFEHYGQLNTGSLKVGDVLEATVDKNQRKRIARNHSATHLLHAALRAVLGEGVTQKGSLVDGDKLRFDFSHDELITKVDLDKIEGMVNRKILGNTKVYTDITDIESAKKKGAMALFGEKYGDTVR
;
A
#
# COMPACT_ATOMS: atom_id res chain seq x y z
N ARG A 1 -27.83 -17.69 -0.22
CA ARG A 1 -28.69 -18.15 0.89
C ARG A 1 -30.11 -18.51 0.45
N HIS A 2 -31.00 -17.56 0.12
CA HIS A 2 -32.41 -17.91 -0.20
C HIS A 2 -32.54 -18.93 -1.34
N GLY A 3 -31.74 -18.81 -2.40
CA GLY A 3 -31.66 -19.81 -3.47
C GLY A 3 -31.27 -21.21 -2.97
N HIS A 4 -30.26 -21.29 -2.10
CA HIS A 4 -29.83 -22.54 -1.47
C HIS A 4 -30.92 -23.12 -0.55
N LYS A 5 -31.68 -22.28 0.17
CA LYS A 5 -32.80 -22.71 1.04
C LYS A 5 -33.94 -23.35 0.24
N ILE A 6 -34.13 -22.94 -1.01
CA ILE A 6 -35.13 -23.52 -1.93
C ILE A 6 -34.54 -24.63 -2.84
N GLY A 7 -33.33 -25.13 -2.52
CA GLY A 7 -32.70 -26.26 -3.21
C GLY A 7 -32.05 -25.93 -4.55
N ILE A 8 -31.64 -24.67 -4.76
CA ILE A 8 -30.86 -24.28 -5.94
C ILE A 8 -29.36 -24.37 -5.60
N ASP A 9 -28.75 -25.47 -6.04
CA ASP A 9 -27.32 -25.75 -5.81
C ASP A 9 -26.42 -25.22 -6.95
N LYS A 10 -27.02 -24.63 -7.99
CA LYS A 10 -26.31 -24.10 -9.15
C LYS A 10 -26.37 -22.58 -9.18
N VAL A 11 -25.28 -21.98 -9.64
CA VAL A 11 -25.14 -20.53 -9.90
C VAL A 11 -26.31 -20.05 -10.78
N PHE A 12 -27.14 -19.15 -10.24
CA PHE A 12 -28.39 -18.72 -10.85
C PHE A 12 -28.64 -17.21 -10.72
N PHE A 13 -28.06 -16.54 -9.74
CA PHE A 13 -28.35 -15.15 -9.39
C PHE A 13 -28.05 -14.19 -10.54
N TYR A 14 -26.97 -14.40 -11.28
CA TYR A 14 -26.65 -13.59 -12.47
C TYR A 14 -27.77 -13.61 -13.53
N ARG A 15 -28.58 -14.68 -13.59
CA ARG A 15 -29.70 -14.81 -14.55
C ARG A 15 -30.88 -13.90 -14.23
N LEU A 16 -30.89 -13.30 -13.04
CA LEU A 16 -31.87 -12.29 -12.65
C LEU A 16 -31.54 -10.91 -13.25
N ALA A 17 -30.26 -10.64 -13.56
CA ALA A 17 -29.83 -9.34 -14.07
C ALA A 17 -30.48 -8.97 -15.41
N PRO A 18 -30.63 -9.88 -16.40
CA PRO A 18 -31.36 -9.58 -17.63
C PRO A 18 -32.83 -9.24 -17.40
N VAL A 19 -33.49 -9.90 -16.44
CA VAL A 19 -34.90 -9.66 -16.09
C VAL A 19 -35.04 -8.26 -15.48
N LEU A 20 -34.18 -7.92 -14.53
CA LEU A 20 -34.17 -6.59 -13.91
C LEU A 20 -33.88 -5.48 -14.94
N ALA A 21 -32.89 -5.69 -15.81
CA ALA A 21 -32.54 -4.73 -16.85
C ALA A 21 -33.69 -4.52 -17.86
N LEU A 22 -34.53 -5.53 -18.08
CA LEU A 22 -35.71 -5.42 -18.93
C LEU A 22 -36.82 -4.60 -18.26
N GLU A 23 -37.11 -4.87 -16.99
CA GLU A 23 -38.14 -4.16 -16.22
C GLU A 23 -37.79 -2.69 -15.99
N MET A 24 -36.51 -2.39 -15.77
CA MET A 24 -36.04 -1.04 -15.44
C MET A 24 -35.56 -0.22 -16.64
N LYS A 25 -35.72 -0.74 -17.87
CA LYS A 25 -35.12 -0.16 -19.10
C LYS A 25 -35.46 1.31 -19.36
N ASP A 26 -36.65 1.75 -18.95
CA ASP A 26 -37.15 3.11 -19.22
C ASP A 26 -36.58 4.14 -18.24
N ILE A 27 -36.13 3.68 -17.06
CA ILE A 27 -35.56 4.53 -16.00
C ILE A 27 -34.02 4.47 -16.03
N TYR A 28 -33.45 3.29 -16.27
CA TYR A 28 -32.00 3.02 -16.21
C TYR A 28 -31.50 2.31 -17.48
N PRO A 29 -31.47 2.99 -18.64
CA PRO A 29 -31.04 2.39 -19.92
C PRO A 29 -29.57 1.94 -19.92
N GLU A 30 -28.73 2.48 -19.05
CA GLU A 30 -27.33 2.11 -18.85
C GLU A 30 -27.15 0.67 -18.35
N LEU A 31 -28.13 0.12 -17.61
CA LEU A 31 -28.08 -1.27 -17.14
C LEU A 31 -27.94 -2.25 -18.29
N LYS A 32 -28.62 -1.99 -19.41
CA LYS A 32 -28.53 -2.82 -20.61
C LYS A 32 -27.14 -2.75 -21.25
N LYS A 33 -26.48 -1.58 -21.20
CA LYS A 33 -25.12 -1.39 -21.74
C LYS A 33 -24.08 -2.11 -20.88
N ALA A 34 -24.28 -2.13 -19.57
CA ALA A 34 -23.38 -2.76 -18.61
C ALA A 34 -23.69 -4.25 -18.36
N LEU A 35 -24.79 -4.79 -18.89
CA LEU A 35 -25.34 -6.10 -18.53
C LEU A 35 -24.32 -7.23 -18.62
N ALA A 36 -23.55 -7.31 -19.69
CA ALA A 36 -22.54 -8.35 -19.87
C ALA A 36 -21.46 -8.34 -18.77
N ASN A 37 -21.05 -7.15 -18.33
CA ASN A 37 -20.10 -7.00 -17.22
C ASN A 37 -20.77 -7.35 -15.88
N VAL A 38 -22.01 -6.89 -15.65
CA VAL A 38 -22.78 -7.20 -14.44
C VAL A 38 -23.00 -8.70 -14.29
N GLU A 39 -23.41 -9.40 -15.36
CA GLU A 39 -23.57 -10.85 -15.34
C GLU A 39 -22.25 -11.57 -15.05
N LYS A 40 -21.15 -11.13 -15.68
CA LYS A 40 -19.82 -11.71 -15.41
C LYS A 40 -19.45 -11.57 -13.92
N VAL A 41 -19.60 -10.37 -13.37
CA VAL A 41 -19.28 -10.09 -11.96
C VAL A 41 -20.19 -10.88 -11.02
N LEU A 42 -21.52 -10.81 -11.21
CA LEU A 42 -22.47 -11.53 -10.36
C LEU A 42 -22.21 -13.03 -10.39
N LYS A 43 -21.96 -13.61 -11.57
CA LYS A 43 -21.66 -15.03 -11.70
C LYS A 43 -20.39 -15.43 -10.93
N ARG A 44 -19.35 -14.61 -11.02
CA ARG A 44 -18.07 -14.84 -10.32
C ARG A 44 -18.22 -14.71 -8.81
N GLU A 45 -18.87 -13.65 -8.35
CA GLU A 45 -19.09 -13.43 -6.91
C GLU A 45 -20.01 -14.50 -6.33
N GLU A 46 -21.04 -14.93 -7.06
CA GLU A 46 -21.90 -16.05 -6.66
C GLU A 46 -21.12 -17.36 -6.55
N GLN A 47 -20.21 -17.65 -7.49
CA GLN A 47 -19.33 -18.83 -7.43
C GLN A 47 -18.39 -18.81 -6.22
N ARG A 48 -17.77 -17.66 -5.93
CA ARG A 48 -16.93 -17.48 -4.74
C ARG A 48 -17.74 -17.63 -3.47
N PHE A 49 -18.88 -16.94 -3.41
CA PHE A 49 -19.75 -16.95 -2.25
C PHE A 49 -20.36 -18.32 -1.99
N ALA A 50 -20.65 -19.14 -3.00
CA ALA A 50 -21.14 -20.50 -2.79
C ALA A 50 -20.14 -21.34 -1.98
N GLN A 51 -18.84 -21.25 -2.27
CA GLN A 51 -17.79 -21.97 -1.53
C GLN A 51 -17.72 -21.50 -0.07
N THR A 52 -17.77 -20.17 0.15
CA THR A 52 -17.83 -19.54 1.47
C THR A 52 -19.10 -19.94 2.23
N LEU A 53 -20.24 -19.97 1.54
CA LEU A 53 -21.55 -20.27 2.11
C LEU A 53 -21.62 -21.71 2.61
N ASP A 54 -21.16 -22.68 1.82
CA ASP A 54 -21.21 -24.09 2.20
C ASP A 54 -20.32 -24.38 3.41
N GLN A 55 -19.07 -23.87 3.39
CA GLN A 55 -18.14 -24.03 4.51
C GLN A 55 -18.62 -23.31 5.77
N GLY A 56 -19.02 -22.05 5.63
CA GLY A 56 -19.48 -21.24 6.76
C GLY A 56 -20.80 -21.75 7.35
N MET A 57 -21.71 -22.27 6.52
CA MET A 57 -22.94 -22.90 7.01
C MET A 57 -22.64 -24.18 7.79
N GLY A 58 -21.73 -25.04 7.31
CA GLY A 58 -21.33 -26.24 8.04
C GLY A 58 -20.76 -25.92 9.44
N ILE A 59 -19.89 -24.91 9.52
CA ILE A 59 -19.29 -24.47 10.80
C ILE A 59 -20.35 -23.85 11.72
N LEU A 60 -21.25 -23.04 11.18
CA LEU A 60 -22.34 -22.44 11.96
C LEU A 60 -23.30 -23.51 12.49
N GLU A 61 -23.65 -24.51 11.69
CA GLU A 61 -24.48 -25.64 12.12
C GLU A 61 -23.80 -26.45 13.23
N GLU A 62 -22.50 -26.70 13.12
CA GLU A 62 -21.72 -27.38 14.16
C GLU A 62 -21.70 -26.56 15.46
N ALA A 63 -21.49 -25.24 15.36
CA ALA A 63 -21.51 -24.34 16.51
C ALA A 63 -22.89 -24.32 17.20
N ILE A 64 -23.97 -24.23 16.42
CA ILE A 64 -25.34 -24.27 16.94
C ILE A 64 -25.64 -25.62 17.61
N THR A 65 -25.19 -26.73 17.02
CA THR A 65 -25.42 -28.08 17.57
C THR A 65 -24.73 -28.26 18.92
N ASN A 66 -23.54 -27.69 19.08
CA ASN A 66 -22.75 -27.77 20.31
C ASN A 66 -23.10 -26.66 21.32
N LEU A 67 -24.06 -25.79 20.99
CA LEU A 67 -24.37 -24.61 21.78
C LEU A 67 -25.04 -24.99 23.12
N LYS A 68 -24.58 -24.35 24.19
CA LYS A 68 -25.21 -24.42 25.51
C LYS A 68 -25.88 -23.10 25.82
N GLY A 69 -27.16 -22.99 25.51
CA GLY A 69 -27.96 -21.76 25.68
C GLY A 69 -28.57 -21.31 24.37
N SER A 70 -28.94 -20.04 24.29
CA SER A 70 -29.61 -19.44 23.14
C SER A 70 -28.77 -18.39 22.41
N GLU A 71 -27.49 -18.21 22.76
CA GLU A 71 -26.64 -17.15 22.22
C GLU A 71 -25.33 -17.71 21.66
N ILE A 72 -25.06 -17.47 20.37
CA ILE A 72 -23.81 -17.84 19.71
C ILE A 72 -22.74 -16.83 20.12
N ASP A 73 -21.60 -17.31 20.63
CA ASP A 73 -20.54 -16.47 21.17
C ASP A 73 -19.83 -15.63 20.09
N GLY A 74 -19.34 -14.46 20.50
CA GLY A 74 -18.70 -13.52 19.59
C GLY A 74 -17.41 -14.02 18.95
N GLU A 75 -16.68 -14.95 19.57
CA GLU A 75 -15.46 -15.55 19.03
C GLU A 75 -15.77 -16.46 17.83
N THR A 76 -16.81 -17.30 17.95
CA THR A 76 -17.31 -18.13 16.85
C THR A 76 -17.78 -17.26 15.68
N VAL A 77 -18.53 -16.19 15.96
CA VAL A 77 -19.04 -15.25 14.94
C VAL A 77 -17.87 -14.52 14.27
N PHE A 78 -16.88 -14.10 15.05
CA PHE A 78 -15.66 -13.49 14.54
C PHE A 78 -14.88 -14.46 13.66
N LYS A 79 -14.74 -15.72 14.06
CA LYS A 79 -14.05 -16.75 13.27
C LYS A 79 -14.76 -16.99 11.94
N LEU A 80 -16.09 -17.11 11.94
CA LEU A 80 -16.90 -17.23 10.73
C LEU A 80 -16.67 -16.06 9.78
N TYR A 81 -16.65 -14.83 10.31
CA TYR A 81 -16.42 -13.61 9.54
C TYR A 81 -14.99 -13.49 9.02
N ASP A 82 -13.99 -13.55 9.90
CA ASP A 82 -12.60 -13.23 9.60
C ASP A 82 -11.88 -14.36 8.85
N THR A 83 -12.05 -15.60 9.30
CA THR A 83 -11.32 -16.74 8.74
C THR A 83 -12.02 -17.32 7.51
N TYR A 84 -13.35 -17.40 7.54
CA TYR A 84 -14.12 -18.10 6.49
C TYR A 84 -14.91 -17.15 5.58
N GLY A 85 -14.89 -15.83 5.85
CA GLY A 85 -15.58 -14.83 5.03
C GLY A 85 -17.11 -14.89 5.12
N PHE A 86 -17.65 -15.57 6.13
CA PHE A 86 -19.09 -15.75 6.31
C PHE A 86 -19.70 -14.52 6.98
N PRO A 87 -20.63 -13.79 6.32
CA PRO A 87 -21.10 -12.51 6.82
C PRO A 87 -21.82 -12.61 8.17
N VAL A 88 -21.52 -11.68 9.09
CA VAL A 88 -22.17 -11.60 10.41
C VAL A 88 -23.69 -11.49 10.31
N ASP A 89 -24.19 -10.73 9.34
CA ASP A 89 -25.63 -10.58 9.07
C ASP A 89 -26.27 -11.93 8.73
N LEU A 90 -25.53 -12.79 8.02
CA LEU A 90 -25.99 -14.12 7.65
C LEU A 90 -26.03 -15.06 8.86
N THR A 91 -25.04 -14.97 9.74
CA THR A 91 -25.02 -15.67 11.02
C THR A 91 -26.20 -15.25 11.89
N ALA A 92 -26.45 -13.94 12.01
CA ALA A 92 -27.57 -13.39 12.76
C ALA A 92 -28.94 -13.81 12.19
N ASP A 93 -29.07 -13.85 10.86
CA ASP A 93 -30.28 -14.32 10.19
C ASP A 93 -30.57 -15.80 10.45
N VAL A 94 -29.53 -16.66 10.39
CA VAL A 94 -29.67 -18.09 10.69
C VAL A 94 -30.00 -18.32 12.17
N ALA A 95 -29.35 -17.58 13.06
CA ALA A 95 -29.64 -17.62 14.49
C ALA A 95 -31.11 -17.25 14.77
N ARG A 96 -31.58 -16.14 14.17
CA ARG A 96 -32.97 -15.66 14.35
C ARG A 96 -34.01 -16.66 13.86
N GLU A 97 -33.74 -17.40 12.79
CA GLU A 97 -34.66 -18.44 12.30
C GLU A 97 -34.80 -19.65 13.25
N ARG A 98 -33.92 -19.76 14.25
CA ARG A 98 -33.91 -20.83 15.26
C ARG A 98 -34.14 -20.31 16.67
N ASP A 99 -34.65 -19.09 16.80
CA ASP A 99 -34.84 -18.41 18.10
C ASP A 99 -33.54 -18.26 18.92
N LEU A 100 -32.40 -18.15 18.22
CA LEU A 100 -31.08 -17.90 18.80
C LEU A 100 -30.65 -16.43 18.60
N THR A 101 -29.76 -15.95 19.46
CA THR A 101 -29.09 -14.64 19.38
C THR A 101 -27.61 -14.79 19.06
N VAL A 102 -26.99 -13.66 18.73
CA VAL A 102 -25.56 -13.54 18.46
C VAL A 102 -24.97 -12.52 19.42
N ASP A 103 -23.88 -12.87 20.09
CA ASP A 103 -23.10 -11.97 20.95
C ASP A 103 -22.33 -10.95 20.10
N MET A 104 -23.03 -9.89 19.68
CA MET A 104 -22.45 -8.76 18.96
C MET A 104 -21.37 -8.03 19.76
N PRO A 105 -21.53 -7.77 21.08
CA PRO A 105 -20.46 -7.19 21.89
C PRO A 105 -19.16 -8.00 21.88
N GLY A 106 -19.24 -9.33 21.99
CA GLY A 106 -18.07 -10.22 21.90
C GLY A 106 -17.41 -10.17 20.51
N PHE A 107 -18.21 -10.14 19.44
CA PHE A 107 -17.71 -9.99 18.08
C PHE A 107 -16.95 -8.66 17.88
N GLU A 108 -17.51 -7.55 18.38
CA GLU A 108 -16.86 -6.22 18.31
C GLU A 108 -15.55 -6.18 19.10
N ALA A 109 -15.48 -6.89 20.23
CA ALA A 109 -14.25 -7.01 21.01
C ALA A 109 -13.14 -7.73 20.23
N GLU A 110 -13.45 -8.83 19.52
CA GLU A 110 -12.48 -9.53 18.67
C GLU A 110 -12.05 -8.71 17.45
N MET A 111 -12.98 -7.99 16.81
CA MET A 111 -12.67 -7.02 15.75
C MET A 111 -11.70 -5.93 16.23
N THR A 112 -11.85 -5.48 17.47
CA THR A 112 -10.94 -4.49 18.08
C THR A 112 -9.55 -5.08 18.30
N LYS A 113 -9.46 -6.29 18.89
CA LYS A 113 -8.19 -7.00 19.06
C LYS A 113 -7.47 -7.27 17.74
N GLN A 114 -8.19 -7.57 16.66
CA GLN A 114 -7.61 -7.73 15.33
C GLN A 114 -7.02 -6.41 14.82
N LYS A 115 -7.76 -5.30 14.93
CA LYS A 115 -7.27 -3.96 14.55
C LYS A 115 -6.04 -3.54 15.34
N GLU A 116 -6.00 -3.83 16.63
CA GLU A 116 -4.84 -3.55 17.48
C GLU A 116 -3.62 -4.39 17.08
N ARG A 117 -3.78 -5.69 16.81
CA ARG A 117 -2.71 -6.54 16.27
C ARG A 117 -2.18 -6.04 14.94
N ALA A 118 -3.05 -5.60 14.03
CA ALA A 118 -2.66 -5.02 12.75
C ALA A 118 -1.89 -3.70 12.93
N ARG A 119 -2.26 -2.86 13.90
CA ARG A 119 -1.52 -1.63 14.25
C ARG A 119 -0.15 -1.95 14.83
N GLN A 120 -0.05 -2.88 15.78
CA GLN A 120 1.23 -3.28 16.37
C GLN A 120 2.20 -3.90 15.35
N ALA A 121 1.68 -4.63 14.35
CA ALA A 121 2.49 -5.16 13.25
C ALA A 121 2.95 -4.07 12.25
N GLY A 122 2.25 -2.94 12.16
CA GLY A 122 2.63 -1.79 11.35
C GLY A 122 3.54 -0.78 12.06
N ASP A 123 3.45 -0.70 13.39
CA ASP A 123 4.14 0.32 14.21
C ASP A 123 5.58 -0.03 14.59
N PHE A 124 6.06 -1.26 14.36
CA PHE A 124 7.37 -1.70 14.89
C PHE A 124 8.60 -0.99 14.27
N LYS A 125 8.40 -0.05 13.34
CA LYS A 125 9.49 0.81 12.82
C LYS A 125 9.19 2.33 12.80
N THR A 126 8.00 2.80 13.17
CA THR A 126 7.56 4.18 12.84
C THR A 126 6.96 4.98 13.99
N MET A 127 7.31 4.68 15.24
CA MET A 127 6.80 5.42 16.40
C MET A 127 7.92 5.88 17.35
N GLN A 128 8.89 6.64 16.84
CA GLN A 128 9.23 7.86 17.56
C GLN A 128 8.22 8.91 17.09
N LYS A 129 7.52 9.57 18.02
CA LYS A 129 6.79 10.81 17.70
C LYS A 129 7.82 11.82 17.22
N GLY A 130 8.07 11.85 15.90
CA GLY A 130 9.12 12.67 15.32
C GLY A 130 8.90 14.14 15.66
N VAL A 131 9.96 14.82 16.08
CA VAL A 131 9.95 16.27 16.26
C VAL A 131 9.66 16.90 14.90
N ALA A 132 8.57 17.66 14.81
CA ALA A 132 8.21 18.33 13.57
C ALA A 132 9.22 19.44 13.25
N ILE A 133 9.94 19.29 12.14
CA ILE A 133 10.85 20.32 11.63
C ILE A 133 10.07 21.24 10.70
N SER A 134 10.04 22.53 11.00
CA SER A 134 9.21 23.50 10.27
C SER A 134 9.76 23.87 8.91
N GLU A 135 11.08 23.93 8.74
CA GLU A 135 11.71 24.34 7.49
C GLU A 135 12.01 23.12 6.62
N ALA A 136 11.70 23.22 5.33
CA ALA A 136 11.98 22.16 4.37
C ALA A 136 13.46 22.09 4.04
N THR A 137 13.96 20.87 3.77
CA THR A 137 15.30 20.67 3.23
C THR A 137 15.30 20.96 1.73
N GLU A 138 16.26 21.76 1.25
CA GLU A 138 16.47 21.95 -0.19
C GLU A 138 16.99 20.64 -0.80
N PHE A 139 16.19 20.00 -1.63
CA PHE A 139 16.55 18.72 -2.24
C PHE A 139 17.36 18.90 -3.53
N LEU A 140 18.61 18.43 -3.52
CA LEU A 140 19.58 18.54 -4.62
C LEU A 140 19.77 17.22 -5.39
N GLY A 141 19.16 16.13 -4.90
CA GLY A 141 19.41 14.76 -5.34
C GLY A 141 18.96 14.40 -6.76
N TYR A 142 18.30 15.34 -7.46
CA TYR A 142 17.98 15.20 -8.89
C TYR A 142 19.18 15.44 -9.81
N GLU A 143 20.13 16.26 -9.38
CA GLU A 143 21.27 16.70 -10.20
C GLU A 143 22.58 16.11 -9.72
N GLN A 144 22.72 15.95 -8.39
CA GLN A 144 23.96 15.50 -7.75
C GLN A 144 23.70 14.48 -6.65
N LEU A 145 24.76 13.74 -6.28
CA LEU A 145 24.74 12.74 -5.20
C LEU A 145 25.63 13.13 -4.02
N GLU A 146 26.30 14.27 -4.16
CA GLU A 146 27.27 14.82 -3.22
C GLU A 146 26.93 16.31 -3.07
N ASN A 147 26.86 16.80 -1.83
CA ASN A 147 26.70 18.21 -1.55
C ASN A 147 27.27 18.58 -0.18
N THR A 148 27.71 19.82 -0.02
CA THR A 148 28.03 20.38 1.31
C THR A 148 26.79 21.07 1.88
N SER A 149 26.50 20.87 3.16
CA SER A 149 25.36 21.50 3.84
C SER A 149 25.63 21.75 5.32
N VAL A 150 24.73 22.48 5.96
CA VAL A 150 24.78 22.81 7.39
C VAL A 150 23.79 21.93 8.15
N VAL A 151 24.19 21.42 9.30
CA VAL A 151 23.31 20.73 10.25
C VAL A 151 22.31 21.73 10.82
N GLN A 152 21.06 21.57 10.45
CA GLN A 152 19.95 22.40 10.89
C GLN A 152 19.41 21.94 12.26
N ALA A 153 19.28 20.63 12.44
CA ALA A 153 18.76 20.03 13.66
C ALA A 153 19.34 18.63 13.86
N ILE A 154 19.43 18.22 15.13
CA ILE A 154 19.75 16.86 15.54
C ILE A 154 18.65 16.41 16.49
N ILE A 155 18.11 15.22 16.27
CA ILE A 155 17.09 14.61 17.11
C ILE A 155 17.65 13.31 17.66
N GLN A 156 17.63 13.18 18.99
CA GLN A 156 18.01 11.96 19.70
C GLN A 156 16.89 11.61 20.67
N ASP A 157 16.47 10.34 20.72
CA ASP A 157 15.38 9.86 21.58
C ASP A 157 14.06 10.66 21.47
N GLY A 158 13.80 11.25 20.29
CA GLY A 158 12.60 12.04 20.02
C GLY A 158 12.64 13.47 20.56
N GLU A 159 13.80 13.97 21.00
CA GLU A 159 14.00 15.35 21.45
C GLU A 159 15.07 16.05 20.60
N LEU A 160 14.95 17.38 20.46
CA LEU A 160 15.98 18.20 19.82
C LEU A 160 17.18 18.37 20.76
N VAL A 161 18.37 18.07 20.26
CA VAL A 161 19.63 18.20 20.99
C VAL A 161 20.59 19.13 20.24
N ASP A 162 21.49 19.78 20.97
CA ASP A 162 22.50 20.66 20.39
C ASP A 162 23.68 19.88 19.76
N GLY A 163 23.85 18.62 20.13
CA GLY A 163 24.88 17.74 19.59
C GLY A 163 24.83 16.31 20.12
N ILE A 164 25.64 15.45 19.50
CA ILE A 164 25.79 14.01 19.78
C ILE A 164 27.26 13.60 19.74
N ASP A 165 27.59 12.50 20.41
CA ASP A 165 28.94 11.93 20.52
C ASP A 165 29.05 10.54 19.88
N VAL A 166 30.28 10.04 19.71
CA VAL A 166 30.52 8.73 19.06
C VAL A 166 29.69 7.61 19.70
N GLY A 167 29.03 6.83 18.86
CA GLY A 167 28.18 5.69 19.25
C GLY A 167 26.70 6.04 19.33
N ASP A 168 26.35 7.32 19.34
CA ASP A 168 24.96 7.76 19.39
C ASP A 168 24.22 7.49 18.08
N GLU A 169 23.03 6.90 18.19
CA GLU A 169 22.03 6.86 17.12
C GLU A 169 21.21 8.14 17.17
N ALA A 170 21.02 8.77 16.01
CA ALA A 170 20.30 10.04 15.91
C ALA A 170 19.67 10.23 14.53
N ILE A 171 18.86 11.28 14.43
CA ILE A 171 18.35 11.80 13.17
C ILE A 171 19.00 13.16 12.94
N VAL A 172 19.70 13.29 11.81
CA VAL A 172 20.32 14.55 11.38
C VAL A 172 19.45 15.18 10.30
N VAL A 173 19.19 16.48 10.42
CA VAL A 173 18.49 17.27 9.40
C VAL A 173 19.43 18.34 8.87
N LEU A 174 19.55 18.40 7.55
CA LEU A 174 20.39 19.36 6.84
C LEU A 174 19.53 20.43 6.19
N THR A 175 20.09 21.64 6.01
CA THR A 175 19.42 22.72 5.26
C THR A 175 19.25 22.36 3.79
N SER A 176 20.17 21.57 3.22
CA SER A 176 20.13 21.04 1.86
C SER A 176 20.70 19.62 1.78
N SER A 177 20.13 18.74 0.95
CA SER A 177 20.58 17.35 0.87
C SER A 177 20.36 16.71 -0.50
N SER A 178 21.31 15.86 -0.90
CA SER A 178 21.21 15.00 -2.09
C SER A 178 20.53 13.65 -1.81
N PHE A 179 20.29 13.31 -0.53
CA PHE A 179 19.64 12.08 -0.11
C PHE A 179 18.15 12.17 -0.41
N TYR A 180 17.60 11.17 -1.09
CA TYR A 180 16.16 11.06 -1.34
C TYR A 180 15.49 10.51 -0.10
N GLY A 181 14.54 11.27 0.45
CA GLY A 181 13.66 10.79 1.51
C GLY A 181 12.61 9.83 0.96
N GLU A 182 12.37 8.73 1.67
CA GLU A 182 11.41 7.69 1.30
C GLU A 182 10.06 8.28 0.85
N SER A 183 9.63 7.93 -0.36
CA SER A 183 8.41 8.45 -0.96
C SER A 183 7.99 7.63 -2.18
N GLY A 184 6.68 7.58 -2.48
CA GLY A 184 6.15 6.89 -3.67
C GLY A 184 6.45 5.38 -3.71
N GLY A 185 6.71 4.76 -2.55
CA GLY A 185 7.13 3.37 -2.43
C GLY A 185 8.63 3.13 -2.64
N GLN A 186 9.41 4.16 -2.99
CA GLN A 186 10.87 4.07 -3.05
C GLN A 186 11.48 4.33 -1.67
N VAL A 187 12.33 3.41 -1.22
CA VAL A 187 13.05 3.54 0.05
C VAL A 187 14.01 4.74 0.04
N GLY A 188 14.25 5.28 1.23
CA GLY A 188 15.19 6.36 1.44
C GLY A 188 16.64 5.97 1.09
N ASP A 189 17.45 6.96 0.76
CA ASP A 189 18.87 6.71 0.55
C ASP A 189 19.64 6.48 1.84
N SER A 190 20.71 5.70 1.68
CA SER A 190 21.82 5.55 2.61
C SER A 190 23.08 6.22 2.09
N GLY A 191 24.06 6.41 2.97
CA GLY A 191 25.31 7.10 2.64
C GLY A 191 26.03 7.58 3.88
N ILE A 192 26.81 8.65 3.75
CA ILE A 192 27.63 9.17 4.85
C ILE A 192 27.57 10.70 4.86
N LEU A 193 27.50 11.29 6.05
CA LEU A 193 27.73 12.72 6.29
C LEU A 193 29.08 12.87 6.98
N THR A 194 30.01 13.61 6.40
CA THR A 194 31.38 13.69 6.90
C THR A 194 31.93 15.10 6.93
N ASN A 195 32.90 15.35 7.80
CA ASN A 195 33.83 16.45 7.67
C ASN A 195 35.23 15.95 8.07
N LYS A 196 36.15 16.87 8.39
CA LYS A 196 37.52 16.50 8.75
C LYS A 196 37.61 15.60 10.00
N ASP A 197 36.73 15.83 10.98
CA ASP A 197 36.84 15.24 12.32
C ASP A 197 35.63 14.34 12.68
N THR A 198 34.56 14.38 11.88
CA THR A 198 33.26 13.77 12.14
C THR A 198 32.82 12.87 10.98
N SER A 199 32.26 11.69 11.30
CA SER A 199 31.67 10.78 10.31
C SER A 199 30.39 10.17 10.87
N PHE A 200 29.26 10.51 10.25
CA PHE A 200 27.93 10.00 10.57
C PHE A 200 27.45 9.11 9.42
N GLU A 201 27.20 7.83 9.71
CA GLU A 201 26.68 6.87 8.73
C GLU A 201 25.17 6.97 8.67
N VAL A 202 24.61 7.12 7.47
CA VAL A 202 23.18 7.24 7.22
C VAL A 202 22.67 5.91 6.67
N ASP A 203 21.78 5.27 7.42
CA ASP A 203 21.16 4.00 7.01
C ASP A 203 19.89 4.21 6.18
N ASN A 204 19.18 5.30 6.45
CA ASN A 204 17.89 5.59 5.85
C ASN A 204 17.59 7.08 5.86
N THR A 205 16.88 7.57 4.85
CA THR A 205 16.40 8.94 4.77
C THR A 205 14.89 8.96 4.68
N GLN A 206 14.21 9.68 5.58
CA GLN A 206 12.75 9.85 5.51
C GLN A 206 12.41 11.30 5.17
N LYS A 207 11.18 11.50 4.69
CA LYS A 207 10.66 12.83 4.36
C LYS A 207 9.46 13.15 5.25
N GLN A 208 9.59 14.21 6.04
CA GLN A 208 8.46 14.75 6.80
C GLN A 208 7.44 15.43 5.88
N ALA A 209 6.20 15.58 6.36
CA ALA A 209 5.16 16.33 5.66
C ALA A 209 5.51 17.80 5.43
N SER A 210 6.40 18.39 6.26
CA SER A 210 6.95 19.74 6.09
C SER A 210 7.93 19.85 4.91
N GLY A 211 8.42 18.72 4.39
CA GLY A 211 9.49 18.68 3.41
C GLY A 211 10.91 18.64 4.01
N ALA A 212 11.04 18.54 5.34
CA ALA A 212 12.33 18.24 5.98
C ALA A 212 12.76 16.80 5.70
N PHE A 213 14.06 16.59 5.47
CA PHE A 213 14.63 15.28 5.20
C PHE A 213 15.43 14.81 6.41
N GLU A 214 15.01 13.68 6.97
CA GLU A 214 15.52 13.08 8.18
C GLU A 214 16.52 11.99 7.84
N HIS A 215 17.80 12.19 8.18
CA HIS A 215 18.87 11.24 7.93
C HIS A 215 19.06 10.40 9.21
N TYR A 216 18.52 9.19 9.22
CA TYR A 216 18.63 8.25 10.34
C TYR A 216 19.96 7.53 10.27
N GLY A 217 20.65 7.44 11.39
CA GLY A 217 21.97 6.84 11.39
C GLY A 217 22.68 6.88 12.73
N GLN A 218 23.98 6.60 12.69
CA GLN A 218 24.86 6.55 13.84
C GLN A 218 26.13 7.38 13.64
N LEU A 219 26.57 8.04 14.71
CA LEU A 219 27.83 8.75 14.71
C LEU A 219 29.00 7.79 14.95
N ASN A 220 29.82 7.57 13.93
CA ASN A 220 30.95 6.62 13.98
C ASN A 220 32.25 7.26 14.48
N THR A 221 32.45 8.56 14.27
CA THR A 221 33.69 9.26 14.67
C THR A 221 33.40 10.74 14.94
N GLY A 222 34.10 11.31 15.93
CA GLY A 222 34.03 12.73 16.26
C GLY A 222 32.87 13.10 17.18
N SER A 223 32.46 14.36 17.11
CA SER A 223 31.23 14.87 17.71
C SER A 223 30.48 15.64 16.63
N LEU A 224 29.15 15.69 16.69
CA LEU A 224 28.35 16.46 15.76
C LEU A 224 27.48 17.46 16.50
N LYS A 225 27.44 18.71 16.03
CA LYS A 225 26.63 19.78 16.61
C LYS A 225 25.76 20.49 15.58
N VAL A 226 24.67 21.08 16.04
CA VAL A 226 23.86 21.98 15.23
C VAL A 226 24.73 23.16 14.75
N GLY A 227 24.65 23.47 13.46
CA GLY A 227 25.48 24.48 12.81
C GLY A 227 26.77 23.96 12.19
N ASP A 228 27.15 22.70 12.42
CA ASP A 228 28.31 22.09 11.76
C ASP A 228 28.09 21.97 10.26
N VAL A 229 29.18 22.05 9.49
CA VAL A 229 29.18 21.89 8.04
C VAL A 229 29.65 20.49 7.70
N LEU A 230 28.85 19.76 6.92
CA LEU A 230 29.12 18.39 6.50
C LEU A 230 29.08 18.28 4.97
N GLU A 231 29.92 17.39 4.44
CA GLU A 231 29.80 16.82 3.11
C GLU A 231 28.90 15.59 3.18
N ALA A 232 27.77 15.66 2.47
CA ALA A 232 26.78 14.61 2.37
C ALA A 232 27.02 13.80 1.09
N THR A 233 27.31 12.50 1.21
CA THR A 233 27.61 11.60 0.09
C THR A 233 26.66 10.42 0.09
N VAL A 234 25.80 10.33 -0.94
CA VAL A 234 24.86 9.21 -1.12
C VAL A 234 25.59 7.96 -1.63
N ASP A 235 25.18 6.77 -1.17
CA ASP A 235 25.63 5.51 -1.80
C ASP A 235 25.11 5.42 -3.25
N LYS A 236 25.99 5.78 -4.17
CA LYS A 236 25.74 5.78 -5.61
C LYS A 236 25.38 4.40 -6.17
N ASN A 237 25.92 3.32 -5.60
CA ASN A 237 25.62 1.98 -6.08
C ASN A 237 24.20 1.60 -5.66
N GLN A 238 23.85 1.83 -4.40
CA GLN A 238 22.51 1.56 -3.90
C GLN A 238 21.46 2.42 -4.60
N ARG A 239 21.70 3.74 -4.75
CA ARG A 239 20.83 4.65 -5.51
C ARG A 239 20.57 4.15 -6.94
N LYS A 240 21.60 3.66 -7.62
CA LYS A 240 21.45 3.12 -9.00
C LYS A 240 20.60 1.85 -9.03
N ARG A 241 20.73 0.97 -8.04
CA ARG A 241 19.93 -0.26 -7.95
C ARG A 241 18.46 0.09 -7.72
N ILE A 242 18.19 0.98 -6.77
CA ILE A 242 16.85 1.51 -6.49
C ILE A 242 16.26 2.16 -7.75
N ALA A 243 17.01 3.02 -8.44
CA ALA A 243 16.54 3.69 -9.66
C ALA A 243 16.18 2.70 -10.80
N ARG A 244 16.93 1.59 -10.94
CA ARG A 244 16.60 0.52 -11.89
C ARG A 244 15.28 -0.14 -11.53
N ASN A 245 15.10 -0.48 -10.26
CA ASN A 245 13.86 -1.09 -9.76
C ASN A 245 12.67 -0.12 -9.92
N HIS A 246 12.86 1.18 -9.63
CA HIS A 246 11.85 2.20 -9.85
C HIS A 246 11.43 2.29 -11.32
N SER A 247 12.40 2.33 -12.23
CA SER A 247 12.13 2.35 -13.68
C SER A 247 11.39 1.10 -14.11
N ALA A 248 11.77 -0.06 -13.58
CA ALA A 248 11.10 -1.33 -13.84
C ALA A 248 9.66 -1.35 -13.31
N THR A 249 9.36 -0.68 -12.19
CA THR A 249 7.98 -0.52 -11.69
C THR A 249 7.08 0.17 -12.71
N HIS A 250 7.55 1.25 -13.36
CA HIS A 250 6.77 1.92 -14.41
C HIS A 250 6.56 1.03 -15.63
N LEU A 251 7.59 0.31 -16.07
CA LEU A 251 7.48 -0.64 -17.18
C LEU A 251 6.50 -1.78 -16.86
N LEU A 252 6.58 -2.31 -15.64
CA LEU A 252 5.70 -3.37 -15.15
C LEU A 252 4.24 -2.89 -15.11
N HIS A 253 3.99 -1.70 -14.57
CA HIS A 253 2.64 -1.14 -14.52
C HIS A 253 2.06 -0.94 -15.93
N ALA A 254 2.84 -0.41 -16.88
CA ALA A 254 2.42 -0.26 -18.26
C ALA A 254 2.13 -1.63 -18.94
N ALA A 255 2.99 -2.63 -18.71
CA ALA A 255 2.81 -3.97 -19.26
C ALA A 255 1.57 -4.69 -18.68
N LEU A 256 1.34 -4.56 -17.37
CA LEU A 256 0.15 -5.07 -16.70
C LEU A 256 -1.12 -4.49 -17.30
N ARG A 257 -1.19 -3.17 -17.50
CA ARG A 257 -2.36 -2.52 -18.13
C ARG A 257 -2.56 -2.97 -19.58
N ALA A 258 -1.47 -3.17 -20.32
CA ALA A 258 -1.57 -3.60 -21.71
C ALA A 258 -2.07 -5.05 -21.87
N VAL A 259 -1.75 -5.93 -20.91
CA VAL A 259 -2.13 -7.36 -20.97
C VAL A 259 -3.45 -7.64 -20.24
N LEU A 260 -3.64 -7.06 -19.05
CA LEU A 260 -4.78 -7.33 -18.17
C LEU A 260 -5.90 -6.28 -18.27
N GLY A 261 -5.63 -5.16 -18.95
CA GLY A 261 -6.59 -4.08 -19.20
C GLY A 261 -6.41 -2.86 -18.28
N GLU A 262 -7.14 -1.79 -18.61
CA GLU A 262 -7.01 -0.47 -17.97
C GLU A 262 -7.51 -0.42 -16.51
N GLY A 263 -8.23 -1.45 -16.05
CA GLY A 263 -8.69 -1.59 -14.67
C GLY A 263 -7.59 -1.92 -13.66
N VAL A 264 -6.37 -2.22 -14.12
CA VAL A 264 -5.21 -2.37 -13.25
C VAL A 264 -4.85 -1.01 -12.64
N THR A 265 -5.04 -0.90 -11.33
CA THR A 265 -4.68 0.27 -10.53
C THR A 265 -3.72 -0.12 -9.41
N GLN A 266 -2.68 0.68 -9.19
CA GLN A 266 -1.73 0.48 -8.10
C GLN A 266 -2.45 0.57 -6.75
N LYS A 267 -2.13 -0.37 -5.85
CA LYS A 267 -2.60 -0.46 -4.47
C LYS A 267 -1.45 -0.43 -3.45
N GLY A 268 -0.23 -0.72 -3.89
CA GLY A 268 0.97 -0.68 -3.07
C GLY A 268 2.22 -0.76 -3.94
N SER A 269 3.33 -0.22 -3.45
CA SER A 269 4.63 -0.30 -4.11
C SER A 269 5.73 -0.33 -3.06
N LEU A 270 6.73 -1.17 -3.28
CA LEU A 270 8.00 -1.16 -2.57
C LEU A 270 9.11 -1.23 -3.62
N VAL A 271 10.06 -0.33 -3.55
CA VAL A 271 11.21 -0.25 -4.43
C VAL A 271 12.44 -0.06 -3.55
N ASP A 272 13.19 -1.13 -3.35
CA ASP A 272 14.48 -1.12 -2.65
C ASP A 272 15.61 -1.52 -3.63
N GLY A 273 16.85 -1.64 -3.13
CA GLY A 273 17.99 -2.00 -3.99
C GLY A 273 17.98 -3.46 -4.46
N ASP A 274 17.31 -4.36 -3.73
CA ASP A 274 17.31 -5.80 -3.98
C ASP A 274 16.11 -6.25 -4.82
N LYS A 275 14.94 -5.61 -4.63
CA LYS A 275 13.68 -6.00 -5.25
C LYS A 275 12.74 -4.82 -5.48
N LEU A 276 11.75 -5.09 -6.32
CA LEU A 276 10.52 -4.30 -6.41
C LEU A 276 9.31 -5.19 -6.09
N ARG A 277 8.33 -4.65 -5.38
CA ARG A 277 6.99 -5.24 -5.20
C ARG A 277 5.96 -4.24 -5.73
N PHE A 278 5.04 -4.71 -6.55
CA PHE A 278 3.97 -3.89 -7.11
C PHE A 278 2.64 -4.58 -6.88
N ASP A 279 1.82 -4.00 -6.00
CA ASP A 279 0.51 -4.51 -5.62
C ASP A 279 -0.55 -3.75 -6.41
N PHE A 280 -1.51 -4.46 -7.04
CA PHE A 280 -2.51 -3.85 -7.92
C PHE A 280 -3.86 -4.56 -7.89
N SER A 281 -4.91 -3.85 -8.31
CA SER A 281 -6.25 -4.42 -8.41
C SER A 281 -6.40 -5.32 -9.63
N HIS A 282 -6.60 -6.62 -9.40
CA HIS A 282 -6.99 -7.57 -10.43
C HIS A 282 -7.77 -8.73 -9.79
N ASP A 283 -8.92 -9.06 -10.38
CA ASP A 283 -9.87 -9.99 -9.74
C ASP A 283 -9.53 -11.46 -10.00
N GLU A 284 -8.76 -11.76 -11.03
CA GLU A 284 -8.46 -13.11 -11.49
C GLU A 284 -7.00 -13.46 -11.21
N LEU A 285 -6.68 -14.76 -11.12
CA LEU A 285 -5.29 -15.19 -11.10
C LEU A 285 -4.69 -14.94 -12.49
N ILE A 286 -3.49 -14.36 -12.52
CA ILE A 286 -2.79 -14.12 -13.76
C ILE A 286 -2.33 -15.46 -14.33
N THR A 287 -2.70 -15.74 -15.58
CA THR A 287 -2.27 -16.97 -16.24
C THR A 287 -0.77 -16.96 -16.48
N LYS A 288 -0.13 -18.14 -16.54
CA LYS A 288 1.30 -18.24 -16.87
C LYS A 288 1.62 -17.60 -18.22
N VAL A 289 0.73 -17.76 -19.20
CA VAL A 289 0.86 -17.16 -20.53
C VAL A 289 0.88 -15.63 -20.45
N ASP A 290 0.03 -15.03 -19.63
CA ASP A 290 0.00 -13.58 -19.48
C ASP A 290 1.18 -13.06 -18.67
N LEU A 291 1.64 -13.80 -17.65
CA LEU A 291 2.89 -13.50 -16.95
C LEU A 291 4.08 -13.46 -17.92
N ASP A 292 4.22 -14.46 -18.78
CA ASP A 292 5.30 -14.54 -19.76
C ASP A 292 5.23 -13.38 -20.79
N LYS A 293 4.02 -12.96 -21.17
CA LYS A 293 3.82 -11.77 -22.01
C LYS A 293 4.28 -10.50 -21.30
N ILE A 294 3.86 -10.30 -20.04
CA ILE A 294 4.22 -9.14 -19.22
C ILE A 294 5.75 -9.06 -19.08
N GLU A 295 6.39 -10.15 -18.67
CA GLU A 295 7.84 -10.25 -18.54
C GLU A 295 8.54 -9.92 -19.87
N GLY A 296 8.08 -10.53 -20.97
CA GLY A 296 8.62 -10.26 -22.31
C GLY A 296 8.47 -8.80 -22.73
N MET A 297 7.36 -8.14 -22.40
CA MET A 297 7.15 -6.71 -22.70
C MET A 297 8.12 -5.81 -21.95
N VAL A 298 8.30 -6.06 -20.65
CA VAL A 298 9.24 -5.30 -19.80
C VAL A 298 10.67 -5.48 -20.32
N ASN A 299 11.11 -6.73 -20.53
CA ASN A 299 12.46 -7.03 -20.99
C ASN A 299 12.76 -6.43 -22.38
N ARG A 300 11.79 -6.43 -23.31
CA ARG A 300 11.94 -5.75 -24.61
C ARG A 300 12.12 -4.24 -24.45
N LYS A 301 11.40 -3.60 -23.52
CA LYS A 301 11.55 -2.17 -23.26
C LYS A 301 12.89 -1.83 -22.63
N ILE A 302 13.36 -2.66 -21.70
CA ILE A 302 14.71 -2.53 -21.12
C ILE A 302 15.77 -2.66 -22.23
N LEU A 303 15.71 -3.71 -23.04
CA LEU A 303 16.66 -3.94 -24.13
C LEU A 303 16.64 -2.82 -25.19
N GLY A 304 15.45 -2.27 -25.46
CA GLY A 304 15.28 -1.15 -26.38
C GLY A 304 15.86 0.18 -25.87
N ASN A 305 16.26 0.27 -24.60
CA ASN A 305 16.90 1.44 -23.99
C ASN A 305 16.22 2.77 -24.36
N THR A 306 14.88 2.80 -24.27
CA THR A 306 14.10 3.98 -24.64
C THR A 306 14.45 5.13 -23.70
N LYS A 307 14.63 6.33 -24.27
CA LYS A 307 14.99 7.51 -23.49
C LYS A 307 13.86 7.87 -22.51
N VAL A 308 14.25 8.13 -21.25
CA VAL A 308 13.37 8.65 -20.21
C VAL A 308 13.41 10.18 -20.25
N TYR A 309 12.24 10.81 -20.18
CA TYR A 309 12.08 12.25 -20.14
C TYR A 309 11.37 12.64 -18.84
N THR A 310 11.72 13.82 -18.32
CA THR A 310 11.11 14.42 -17.15
C THR A 310 10.77 15.86 -17.50
N ASP A 311 9.60 16.34 -17.08
CA ASP A 311 9.14 17.70 -17.31
C ASP A 311 8.36 18.19 -16.09
N ILE A 312 8.55 19.45 -15.69
CA ILE A 312 7.84 20.02 -14.54
C ILE A 312 6.67 20.86 -15.07
N THR A 313 5.46 20.53 -14.65
CA THR A 313 4.24 21.16 -15.18
C THR A 313 3.12 21.17 -14.14
N ASP A 314 2.00 21.81 -14.45
CA ASP A 314 0.80 21.76 -13.61
C ASP A 314 0.02 20.43 -13.82
N ILE A 315 -0.82 20.07 -12.85
CA ILE A 315 -1.58 18.80 -12.85
C ILE A 315 -2.45 18.66 -14.11
N GLU A 316 -3.08 19.73 -14.57
CA GLU A 316 -3.98 19.68 -15.73
C GLU A 316 -3.21 19.42 -17.03
N SER A 317 -2.06 20.09 -17.21
CA SER A 317 -1.14 19.85 -18.32
C SER A 317 -0.55 18.44 -18.29
N ALA A 318 -0.19 17.92 -17.11
CA ALA A 318 0.31 16.55 -16.96
C ALA A 318 -0.74 15.51 -17.40
N LYS A 319 -1.99 15.65 -16.94
CA LYS A 319 -3.11 14.76 -17.35
C LYS A 319 -3.34 14.79 -18.86
N LYS A 320 -3.28 15.96 -19.49
CA LYS A 320 -3.42 16.11 -20.95
C LYS A 320 -2.30 15.41 -21.73
N LYS A 321 -1.09 15.33 -21.16
CA LYS A 321 0.04 14.57 -21.72
C LYS A 321 -0.09 13.05 -21.50
N GLY A 322 -1.16 12.60 -20.84
CA GLY A 322 -1.39 11.18 -20.54
C GLY A 322 -0.71 10.71 -19.25
N ALA A 323 -0.23 11.63 -18.40
CA ALA A 323 0.28 11.26 -17.08
C ALA A 323 -0.84 10.65 -16.24
N MET A 324 -0.53 9.54 -15.58
CA MET A 324 -1.46 8.86 -14.69
C MET A 324 -1.22 9.31 -13.26
N ALA A 325 -2.24 9.86 -12.61
CA ALA A 325 -2.18 10.11 -11.18
C ALA A 325 -2.29 8.78 -10.42
N LEU A 326 -1.33 8.50 -9.55
CA LEU A 326 -1.36 7.36 -8.64
C LEU A 326 -2.36 7.60 -7.51
N PHE A 327 -3.03 6.53 -7.09
CA PHE A 327 -4.05 6.55 -6.03
C PHE A 327 -3.42 6.83 -4.67
N GLY A 328 -4.01 7.75 -3.89
CA GLY A 328 -3.59 8.05 -2.51
C GLY A 328 -2.51 9.13 -2.37
N GLU A 329 -1.85 9.52 -3.46
CA GLU A 329 -0.84 10.58 -3.47
C GLU A 329 -1.50 11.98 -3.45
N LYS A 330 -0.93 12.89 -2.66
CA LYS A 330 -1.28 14.32 -2.69
C LYS A 330 -0.26 15.06 -3.55
N TYR A 331 -0.74 15.63 -4.65
CA TYR A 331 0.09 16.44 -5.55
C TYR A 331 0.01 17.91 -5.18
N GLY A 332 1.14 18.61 -5.20
CA GLY A 332 1.18 20.06 -5.06
C GLY A 332 0.79 20.78 -6.37
N ASP A 333 0.94 22.11 -6.38
CA ASP A 333 0.59 22.94 -7.54
C ASP A 333 1.43 22.62 -8.79
N THR A 334 2.63 22.09 -8.58
CA THR A 334 3.52 21.60 -9.64
C THR A 334 3.82 20.12 -9.45
N VAL A 335 3.93 19.40 -10.56
CA VAL A 335 4.25 17.98 -10.62
C VAL A 335 5.42 17.74 -11.59
N ARG A 336 6.20 16.70 -11.31
CA ARG A 336 7.39 16.28 -12.09
C ARG A 336 7.07 15.02 -12.90
#